data_AF-A0A1B8XZ23-F1
#
_entry.id   AF-A0A1B8XZ23-F1
#
_cell.length_a   1.000
_cell.length_b   1.000
_cell.length_c   1.000
_cell.angle_alpha   90.00
_cell.angle_beta   90.00
_cell.angle_gamma   90.00
#
_symmetry.space_group_name_H-M   'P 1'
#
loop_
_entity.id
_entity.type
_entity.pdbx_description
1 polymer ?
#
loop_
_entity_poly.entity_id
_entity_poly.type
_entity_poly.pdbx_seq_one_letter_code
_entity_poly.pdbx_strand_id
1 'polypeptide(L)' 'VMDLLEPKNKDLPIREDKDHNILIPGVTQKTINSFGDFDEHFIPASQNRTVASTKLNDRSSRSHAVLLIKVQSGL' A
#
# COMPACT_ATOMS: atom_id res chain seq x y z
N VAL A 1 -4.32 -2.55 8.93
CA VAL A 1 -3.22 -2.44 7.93
C VAL A 1 -3.07 -0.98 7.58
N MET A 2 -1.83 -0.53 7.38
CA MET A 2 -1.55 0.87 7.10
C MET A 2 -1.56 1.13 5.59
N ASP A 3 -2.22 2.21 5.19
CA ASP A 3 -2.17 2.70 3.81
C ASP A 3 -0.91 3.55 3.59
N LEU A 4 -0.08 3.14 2.64
CA LEU A 4 1.16 3.85 2.32
C LEU A 4 0.94 5.03 1.36
N LEU A 5 -0.13 5.02 0.56
CA LEU A 5 -0.48 6.12 -0.34
C LEU A 5 -1.14 7.28 0.42
N GLU A 6 -1.87 6.98 1.49
CA GLU A 6 -2.51 7.97 2.36
C GLU A 6 -2.27 7.66 3.85
N PRO A 7 -1.08 8.02 4.40
CA PRO A 7 -0.67 7.64 5.76
C PRO A 7 -1.49 8.30 6.89
N LYS A 8 -2.35 9.26 6.54
CA LYS A 8 -3.32 9.86 7.49
C LYS A 8 -4.48 8.91 7.79
N ASN A 9 -4.70 7.89 6.95
CA ASN A 9 -5.73 6.89 7.17
C ASN A 9 -5.30 6.01 8.37
N LYS A 10 -6.18 5.92 9.37
CA LYS A 10 -6.02 5.01 10.50
C LYS A 10 -5.98 3.56 10.01
N ASP A 11 -5.55 2.65 10.88
CA ASP A 11 -5.54 1.21 10.59
C ASP A 11 -6.80 0.74 9.86
N LEU A 12 -6.61 0.33 8.60
CA LEU A 12 -7.69 -0.17 7.77
C LEU A 12 -8.05 -1.60 8.19
N PRO A 13 -9.35 -1.93 8.28
CA PRO A 13 -9.78 -3.29 8.58
C PRO A 13 -9.55 -4.21 7.39
N ILE A 14 -9.17 -5.46 7.66
CA ILE A 14 -9.17 -6.53 6.66
C ILE A 14 -10.51 -7.26 6.77
N ARG A 15 -11.16 -7.52 5.63
CA ARG A 15 -12.41 -8.29 5.52
C ARG A 15 -12.24 -9.39 4.48
N GLU A 16 -13.12 -10.38 4.54
CA GLU A 16 -13.24 -11.45 3.56
C GLU A 16 -14.69 -11.49 3.07
N ASP A 17 -14.92 -11.59 1.76
CA ASP A 17 -16.26 -11.73 1.19
C ASP A 17 -16.71 -13.20 1.08
N LYS A 18 -17.91 -13.44 0.55
CA LYS A 18 -18.49 -14.78 0.44
C LYS A 18 -17.74 -15.68 -0.54
N ASP A 19 -16.96 -15.10 -1.43
CA ASP A 19 -16.17 -15.80 -2.45
C ASP A 19 -14.69 -15.93 -2.01
N HIS A 20 -14.40 -15.71 -0.72
CA HIS A 20 -13.06 -15.76 -0.12
C HIS A 20 -12.08 -14.70 -0.63
N ASN A 21 -12.56 -13.58 -1.20
CA ASN A 21 -11.69 -12.47 -1.57
C ASN A 21 -11.39 -11.60 -0.35
N ILE A 22 -10.12 -11.25 -0.19
CA ILE A 22 -9.69 -10.29 0.83
C ILE A 22 -10.00 -8.86 0.35
N LEU A 23 -10.75 -8.14 1.18
CA LEU A 23 -11.14 -6.75 0.97
C LEU A 23 -10.51 -5.87 2.05
N ILE A 24 -9.96 -4.72 1.65
CA ILE A 24 -9.45 -3.69 2.55
C ILE A 24 -10.24 -2.41 2.26
N PRO A 25 -11.40 -2.20 2.91
CA PRO A 25 -12.22 -1.02 2.66
C PRO A 25 -11.45 0.26 2.97
N GLY A 26 -11.55 1.26 2.09
CA GLY A 26 -10.88 2.54 2.25
C GLY A 26 -9.39 2.54 1.90
N VAL A 27 -8.84 1.44 1.37
CA VAL A 27 -7.48 1.45 0.80
C VAL A 27 -7.45 2.32 -0.46
N THR A 28 -6.51 3.26 -0.50
CA THR A 28 -6.33 4.20 -1.59
C THR A 28 -5.84 3.45 -2.84
N GLN A 29 -6.42 3.80 -3.98
CA GLN A 29 -6.01 3.35 -5.30
C GLN A 29 -5.75 4.58 -6.17
N LYS A 30 -4.64 4.59 -6.91
CA LYS A 30 -4.30 5.65 -7.86
C LYS A 30 -4.18 5.03 -9.25
N THR A 31 -4.81 5.67 -10.23
CA THR A 31 -4.66 5.30 -11.64
C THR A 31 -3.30 5.77 -12.13
N ILE A 32 -2.59 4.90 -12.84
CA ILE A 32 -1.31 5.20 -13.48
C ILE A 32 -1.43 4.90 -14.97
N ASN A 33 -0.89 5.78 -15.82
CA ASN A 33 -0.86 5.63 -17.27
C ASN A 33 0.56 5.55 -17.81
N SER A 34 1.56 5.75 -16.95
CA SER A 34 2.97 5.71 -17.30
C SER A 34 3.83 5.24 -16.11
N PHE A 35 5.09 4.91 -16.39
CA PHE A 35 6.07 4.67 -15.32
C PHE A 35 6.36 5.94 -14.50
N GLY A 36 6.24 7.14 -15.10
CA GLY A 36 6.37 8.40 -14.37
C GLY A 36 5.29 8.54 -13.29
N ASP A 37 4.03 8.28 -13.65
CA ASP A 37 2.90 8.28 -12.71
C ASP A 37 3.10 7.26 -11.58
N PHE A 38 3.68 6.10 -11.92
CA PHE A 38 4.04 5.09 -10.93
C PHE A 38 5.08 5.63 -9.94
N ASP A 39 6.18 6.20 -10.42
CA ASP A 39 7.24 6.74 -9.56
C ASP A 39 6.74 7.89 -8.67
N GLU A 40 5.91 8.77 -9.22
CA GLU A 40 5.26 9.87 -8.49
C GLU A 40 4.41 9.40 -7.29
N HIS A 41 3.83 8.20 -7.37
CA HIS A 41 3.02 7.63 -6.29
C HIS A 41 3.79 6.66 -5.40
N PHE A 42 4.59 5.78 -6.00
CA PHE A 42 5.28 4.71 -5.31
C PHE A 42 6.42 5.21 -4.43
N ILE A 43 7.23 6.16 -4.92
CA ILE A 43 8.39 6.64 -4.17
C ILE A 43 7.95 7.31 -2.85
N PRO A 44 7.03 8.28 -2.83
CA PRO A 44 6.54 8.85 -1.57
C PRO A 44 5.86 7.82 -0.66
N ALA A 45 5.07 6.90 -1.23
CA ALA A 45 4.42 5.85 -0.44
C ALA A 45 5.42 4.92 0.23
N SER A 46 6.51 4.57 -0.46
CA SER A 46 7.58 3.75 0.10
C SER A 46 8.27 4.40 1.29
N GLN A 47 8.33 5.74 1.33
CA GLN A 47 8.88 6.53 2.44
C GLN A 47 7.92 6.61 3.64
N ASN A 48 6.61 6.54 3.39
CA ASN A 48 5.59 6.46 4.45
C ASN A 48 5.62 5.12 5.20
N ARG A 49 6.34 4.12 4.69
CA ARG A 49 6.52 2.85 5.39
C ARG A 49 7.28 3.11 6.68
N THR A 50 6.55 3.14 7.80
CA THR A 50 7.13 3.25 9.14
C THR A 50 8.03 2.05 9.40
N VAL A 51 9.32 2.22 9.13
CA VAL A 51 10.39 1.52 9.82
C VAL A 51 10.31 2.00 11.25
N ALA A 52 9.80 1.18 12.17
CA ALA A 52 10.09 1.40 13.58
C ALA A 52 11.62 1.32 13.73
N SER A 53 12.31 2.45 13.60
CA SER A 53 13.71 2.58 13.98
C SER A 53 13.75 2.46 15.49
N THR A 54 13.99 1.24 15.96
CA THR A 54 14.60 1.06 17.28
C THR A 54 16.11 1.23 17.07
N LYS A 55 16.82 1.74 18.09
CA LYS A 55 18.27 2.06 18.10
C LYS A 55 19.24 0.94 17.64
N LEU A 56 18.76 -0.18 17.11
CA LEU A 56 19.52 -1.39 16.79
C LEU A 56 19.20 -2.02 15.42
N ASN A 57 18.37 -1.43 14.54
CA ASN A 57 18.14 -1.97 13.18
C ASN A 57 18.06 -0.86 12.12
N ASP A 58 18.83 -1.01 11.03
CA ASP A 58 18.93 -0.02 9.94
C ASP A 58 17.81 -0.16 8.89
N ARG A 59 17.09 -1.30 8.86
CA ARG A 59 15.98 -1.54 7.92
C ARG A 59 15.00 -2.56 8.50
N SER A 60 13.71 -2.26 8.48
CA SER A 60 12.70 -3.14 9.09
C SER A 60 12.55 -4.45 8.31
N SER A 61 13.09 -5.52 8.88
CA SER A 61 12.77 -6.91 8.53
C SER A 61 11.40 -7.36 9.07
N ARG A 62 10.77 -6.56 9.94
CA ARG A 62 9.54 -6.92 10.67
C ARG A 62 8.25 -6.30 10.13
N SER A 63 8.30 -5.50 9.05
CA SER A 63 7.09 -5.00 8.39
C SER A 63 6.98 -5.58 6.98
N HIS A 64 5.93 -6.37 6.74
CA HIS A 64 5.61 -6.83 5.38
C HIS A 64 4.93 -5.68 4.63
N ALA A 65 5.26 -5.50 3.35
CA ALA A 65 4.62 -4.55 2.46
C ALA A 65 4.07 -5.28 1.24
N VAL A 66 2.89 -4.87 0.79
CA VAL A 66 2.21 -5.44 -0.36
C VAL A 66 1.91 -4.31 -1.34
N LEU A 67 2.31 -4.49 -2.59
CA LEU A 67 1.93 -3.63 -3.71
C LEU A 67 0.91 -4.37 -4.56
N LEU A 68 -0.24 -3.75 -4.83
CA LEU A 68 -1.28 -4.30 -5.68
C LEU A 68 -1.39 -3.48 -6.97
N ILE A 69 -1.11 -4.11 -8.11
CA ILE A 69 -1.31 -3.54 -9.44
C ILE A 69 -2.51 -4.23 -10.08
N LYS A 70 -3.55 -3.47 -10.40
CA LYS A 70 -4.72 -3.97 -11.13
C LYS A 70 -4.62 -3.54 -12.58
N VAL A 71 -4.50 -4.51 -13.47
CA VAL A 71 -4.53 -4.26 -14.92
C VAL A 71 -5.98 -4.37 -15.38
N GLN A 72 -6.49 -3.32 -16.02
CA GLN A 72 -7.80 -3.30 -16.65
C GLN A 72 -7.58 -3.11 -18.15
N SER A 73 -7.97 -4.10 -18.96
CA SER A 73 -8.10 -3.91 -20.39
C SER A 73 -9.40 -3.17 -20.65
N GLY A 74 -9.34 -2.02 -21.33
CA GLY A 74 -10.55 -1.34 -21.80
C GLY A 74 -11.36 -2.28 -22.69
N LEU A 75 -12.65 -2.42 -22.38
CA LEU A 75 -13.68 -2.93 -23.30
C LEU A 75 -14.43 -1.73 -23.88
#